data_AF-A0A2S6SMQ4-F1
#
_entry.id   AF-A0A2S6SMQ4-F1
#
_cell.length_a   1.000
_cell.length_b   1.000
_cell.length_c   1.000
_cell.angle_alpha   90.00
_cell.angle_beta   90.00
_cell.angle_gamma   90.00
#
_symmetry.space_group_name_H-M   'P 1'
#
loop_
_entity.id
_entity.type
_entity.pdbx_description
1 polymer ?
#
loop_
_entity_poly.entity_id
_entity_poly.type
_entity_poly.pdbx_seq_one_letter_code
_entity_poly.pdbx_strand_id
1 'polypeptide(L)' 'MSIIKNYFKQNKVVHTFETCQWPNGDPQDKDFHFCGDKTLINKPYCKKHCDVAYVDEKDLKKDKESHKHLIAA' A
#
# COMPACT_ATOMS: atom_id res chain seq x y z
N MET A 1 21.66 16.30 -18.17
CA MET A 1 21.06 15.16 -17.42
C MET A 1 20.71 15.51 -15.97
N SER A 2 19.98 16.62 -15.72
CA SER A 2 19.73 17.10 -14.34
C SER A 2 18.27 17.47 -14.06
N ILE A 3 17.51 17.79 -15.11
CA ILE A 3 16.10 18.22 -15.00
C ILE A 3 15.21 17.06 -14.53
N ILE A 4 15.38 15.87 -15.11
CA ILE A 4 14.59 14.67 -14.79
C ILE A 4 14.82 14.20 -13.34
N LYS A 5 16.06 14.32 -12.84
CA LYS A 5 16.41 13.94 -11.46
C LYS A 5 15.75 14.85 -10.42
N ASN A 6 15.62 16.15 -10.71
CA ASN A 6 14.93 17.09 -9.85
C ASN A 6 13.40 16.89 -9.86
N TYR A 7 12.82 16.53 -11.01
CA TYR A 7 11.39 16.26 -11.13
C TYR A 7 10.91 15.14 -10.19
N PHE A 8 11.63 14.01 -10.15
CA PHE A 8 11.32 12.91 -9.22
C PHE A 8 11.52 13.27 -7.74
N LYS A 9 12.44 14.19 -7.43
CA LYS A 9 12.71 14.63 -6.04
C LYS A 9 11.64 15.61 -5.53
N GLN A 10 11.06 16.40 -6.43
CA GLN A 10 10.03 17.41 -6.13
C GLN A 10 8.61 16.82 -6.13
N ASN A 11 8.36 15.73 -6.87
CA ASN A 11 7.09 14.98 -6.85
C ASN A 11 7.04 13.92 -5.74
N LYS A 12 7.55 14.23 -4.54
CA LYS A 12 7.36 13.36 -3.39
C LYS A 12 5.93 13.57 -2.88
N VAL A 13 4.99 12.77 -3.38
CA VAL A 13 3.60 12.80 -2.94
C VAL A 13 3.57 12.42 -1.46
N VAL A 14 3.53 13.44 -0.60
CA VAL A 14 3.27 13.28 0.83
C VAL A 14 1.77 13.14 0.96
N HIS A 15 1.31 11.96 1.38
CA HIS A 15 -0.10 11.76 1.68
C HIS A 15 -0.44 12.50 2.98
N THR A 16 -1.32 13.50 2.89
CA THR A 16 -1.72 14.38 4.01
C THR A 16 -3.11 14.07 4.57
N PHE A 17 -3.69 12.92 4.22
CA PHE A 17 -5.03 12.56 4.69
C PHE A 17 -5.02 12.30 6.20
N GLU A 18 -6.00 12.85 6.93
CA GLU A 18 -6.14 12.63 8.39
C GLU A 18 -6.74 11.25 8.71
N THR A 19 -7.54 10.72 7.78
CA THR A 19 -8.28 9.46 7.91
C THR A 19 -7.86 8.43 6.86
N CYS A 20 -7.92 7.16 7.25
CA CYS A 20 -7.42 6.01 6.50
C CYS A 20 -8.21 5.81 5.21
N GLN A 21 -7.53 5.91 4.08
CA GLN A 21 -8.12 5.78 2.74
C GLN A 21 -8.16 4.33 2.24
N TRP A 22 -8.29 3.37 3.16
CA TRP A 22 -8.36 1.95 2.78
C TRP A 22 -9.78 1.63 2.30
N PRO A 23 -9.96 1.13 1.07
CA PRO A 23 -11.28 0.79 0.54
C PRO A 23 -11.81 -0.49 1.19
N ASN A 24 -13.00 -0.41 1.77
CA ASN A 24 -13.74 -1.56 2.25
C ASN A 24 -14.90 -1.85 1.29
N GLY A 25 -14.92 -3.04 0.71
CA GLY A 25 -15.94 -3.48 -0.24
C GLY A 25 -15.62 -3.17 -1.71
N ASP A 26 -16.56 -3.51 -2.58
CA ASP A 26 -16.49 -3.20 -4.01
C ASP A 26 -17.01 -1.78 -4.27
N PRO A 27 -16.34 -0.94 -5.08
CA PRO A 27 -16.81 0.41 -5.40
C PRO A 27 -18.21 0.49 -6.02
N GLN A 28 -18.76 -0.60 -6.56
CA GLN A 28 -20.11 -0.67 -7.09
C GLN A 28 -21.16 -1.04 -6.04
N ASP A 29 -20.73 -1.45 -4.85
CA ASP A 29 -21.61 -1.80 -3.74
C ASP A 29 -22.04 -0.54 -2.96
N LYS A 30 -23.25 -0.56 -2.41
CA LYS A 30 -23.80 0.52 -1.59
C LYS A 30 -23.09 0.63 -0.24
N ASP A 31 -22.50 -0.46 0.23
CA ASP A 31 -21.75 -0.51 1.49
C ASP A 31 -20.27 -0.12 1.34
N PHE A 32 -19.86 0.35 0.14
CA PHE A 32 -18.51 0.84 -0.08
C PHE A 32 -18.19 2.04 0.81
N HIS A 33 -17.11 1.94 1.57
CA HIS A 33 -16.62 3.03 2.40
C HIS A 33 -15.11 2.94 2.62
N PHE A 34 -14.51 4.07 3.01
CA PHE A 34 -13.13 4.08 3.47
C PHE A 34 -13.05 3.81 4.96
N CYS A 35 -11.97 3.17 5.40
CA CYS A 35 -11.77 2.78 6.79
C CYS A 35 -11.97 3.91 7.81
N GLY A 36 -11.52 5.14 7.53
CA GLY A 36 -11.79 6.28 8.41
C GLY A 36 -10.90 6.39 9.66
N ASP A 37 -10.18 5.34 10.05
CA ASP A 37 -9.24 5.36 11.19
C ASP A 37 -8.11 6.40 11.02
N LYS A 38 -7.45 6.79 12.11
CA LYS A 38 -6.32 7.73 12.04
C LYS A 38 -5.16 7.19 11.18
N THR A 39 -4.69 8.01 10.25
CA THR A 39 -3.54 7.69 9.39
C THR A 39 -2.21 7.73 10.15
N LEU A 40 -1.23 7.00 9.62
CA LEU A 40 0.16 7.17 10.01
C LEU A 40 0.79 8.35 9.28
N ILE A 41 1.78 8.97 9.92
CA ILE A 41 2.49 10.14 9.37
C ILE A 41 3.13 9.77 8.02
N ASN A 42 2.88 10.59 6.99
CA ASN A 42 3.32 10.38 5.60
C ASN A 42 2.78 9.10 4.94
N LYS A 43 1.70 8.51 5.46
CA LYS A 43 1.06 7.31 4.91
C LYS A 43 -0.44 7.57 4.71
N PRO A 44 -1.06 7.02 3.66
CA PRO A 44 -2.49 7.19 3.42
C PRO A 44 -3.37 6.28 4.29
N TYR A 45 -2.77 5.35 5.03
CA TYR A 45 -3.48 4.29 5.76
C TYR A 45 -3.16 4.30 7.25
N CYS A 46 -4.05 3.76 8.07
CA CYS A 46 -3.81 3.45 9.47
C CYS A 46 -2.79 2.29 9.60
N LYS A 47 -2.35 1.99 10.83
CA LYS A 47 -1.35 0.93 11.06
C LYS A 47 -1.79 -0.42 10.48
N LYS A 48 -3.01 -0.84 10.79
CA LYS A 48 -3.56 -2.13 10.32
C LYS A 48 -3.50 -2.24 8.79
N HIS A 49 -3.94 -1.21 8.10
CA HIS A 49 -3.98 -1.22 6.64
C HIS A 49 -2.62 -0.98 5.99
N CYS A 50 -1.67 -0.34 6.69
CA CYS A 50 -0.27 -0.32 6.25
C CYS A 50 0.34 -1.72 6.27
N ASP A 51 0.09 -2.51 7.32
CA ASP A 51 0.61 -3.88 7.45
C ASP A 51 0.09 -4.80 6.31
N VAL A 52 -1.10 -4.51 5.75
CA VAL A 52 -1.65 -5.21 4.58
C VAL A 52 -1.10 -4.65 3.27
N ALA A 53 -1.01 -3.32 3.13
CA ALA A 53 -0.62 -2.66 1.88
C ALA A 53 0.86 -2.85 1.53
N TYR A 54 1.73 -2.86 2.55
CA TYR A 54 3.17 -2.85 2.39
C TYR A 54 3.74 -4.20 2.80
N VAL A 55 3.72 -5.16 1.88
CA VAL A 55 4.41 -6.44 2.06
C VAL A 55 5.90 -6.25 1.82
N ASP A 56 6.74 -6.77 2.71
CA ASP A 56 8.19 -6.70 2.54
C ASP A 56 8.63 -7.58 1.36
N GLU A 57 9.61 -7.11 0.58
CA GLU A 57 10.10 -7.84 -0.59
C GLU A 57 10.66 -9.22 -0.23
N LYS A 58 11.16 -9.38 0.99
CA LYS A 58 11.66 -10.66 1.50
C LYS A 58 10.52 -11.67 1.71
N ASP A 59 9.40 -11.19 2.24
CA ASP A 59 8.22 -12.01 2.49
C ASP A 59 7.58 -12.44 1.17
N LEU A 60 7.52 -11.54 0.18
CA LEU A 60 7.07 -11.87 -1.18
C LEU A 60 7.95 -12.93 -1.87
N LYS A 61 9.27 -12.89 -1.66
CA LYS A 61 10.19 -13.90 -2.21
C LYS A 61 9.97 -15.27 -1.57
N LYS A 62 9.78 -15.32 -0.25
CA LYS A 62 9.53 -16.56 0.48
C LYS A 62 8.22 -17.22 0.06
N ASP A 63 7.16 -16.43 -0.11
CA ASP A 63 5.85 -16.93 -0.56
C ASP A 63 5.94 -17.51 -1.99
N LYS A 64 6.62 -16.82 -2.91
CA LYS A 64 6.90 -17.33 -4.27
C LYS A 64 7.72 -18.62 -4.26
N GLU A 65 8.76 -18.70 -3.43
CA GLU A 65 9.62 -19.88 -3.32
C GLU A 65 8.82 -21.09 -2.79
N SER A 66 7.93 -20.84 -1.83
CA SER A 66 7.03 -21.85 -1.24
C SER A 66 5.99 -22.32 -2.25
N HIS A 67 5.34 -21.38 -2.95
CA HIS A 67 4.37 -21.69 -4.00
C HIS A 67 5.00 -22.46 -5.16
N LYS A 68 6.26 -22.16 -5.52
CA LYS A 68 7.02 -22.91 -6.51
C LYS A 68 7.31 -24.36 -6.08
N HIS A 69 7.60 -24.60 -4.80
CA HIS A 69 7.83 -25.96 -4.31
C HIS A 69 6.55 -26.79 -4.30
N LEU A 70 5.39 -26.19 -4.04
CA LEU A 70 4.10 -26.89 -4.05
C LEU A 70 3.67 -27.34 -5.45
N ILE A 71 3.99 -26.58 -6.49
CA ILE A 71 3.66 -26.91 -7.88
C ILE A 71 4.69 -27.84 -8.56
N ALA A 72 5.83 -28.07 -7.93
CA ALA A 72 6.92 -28.91 -8.45
C ALA A 72 6.92 -30.34 -7.88
N ALA A 73 6.01 -30.63 -6.94
CA ALA A 73 5.76 -31.97 -6.38
C ALA A 73 4.53 -32.60 -7.03
#